data_AF-A0A9W6N059-F1
#
_entry.id   AF-A0A9W6N059-F1
#
_cell.length_a   1.000
_cell.length_b   1.000
_cell.length_c   1.000
_cell.angle_alpha   90.00
_cell.angle_beta   90.00
_cell.angle_gamma   90.00
#
_symmetry.space_group_name_H-M   'P 1'
#
loop_
_entity.id
_entity.type
_entity.pdbx_description
1 polymer ?
#
loop_
_entity_poly.entity_id
_entity_poly.type
_entity_poly.pdbx_seq_one_letter_code
_entity_poly.pdbx_strand_id
1 'polypeptide(L)'
;MSEQPQTPQWTMSRVLQVVGRKNFSLTQKGTDKPALEITAEGRATLNTSLTVGGPLTLGDTVSATSGPLTVGGGLSVSGLIEAKGGIAGDGAMPKGAILMWAGDVNDLPRGWALCDGRDGRPDLRGRFPVGADGGPFALAAPGGEARHRHSVFHDYRLVSSRSARGEEFPVVTPETGQRLVFDTQEASSLPPYLPLHFIVKL
;
A
#
# COMPACT_ATOMS: atom_id res chain seq x y z
N MET A 1 5.43 22.99 -55.57
CA MET A 1 4.03 23.37 -55.35
C MET A 1 3.89 23.77 -53.89
N SER A 2 3.80 25.07 -53.61
CA SER A 2 3.59 25.59 -52.26
C SER A 2 2.11 25.41 -51.89
N GLU A 3 1.81 24.62 -50.86
CA GLU A 3 0.48 24.62 -50.28
C GLU A 3 0.22 25.99 -49.67
N GLN A 4 -0.66 26.76 -50.32
CA GLN A 4 -1.18 28.01 -49.78
C GLN A 4 -2.03 27.67 -48.55
N PRO A 5 -1.82 28.31 -47.38
CA PRO A 5 -2.62 28.03 -46.20
C PRO A 5 -4.08 28.39 -46.50
N GLN A 6 -4.92 27.37 -46.68
CA GLN A 6 -6.37 27.50 -46.79
C GLN A 6 -6.87 27.98 -45.44
N THR A 7 -7.12 29.28 -45.30
CA THR A 7 -7.72 29.83 -44.07
C THR A 7 -9.14 29.26 -43.95
N PRO A 8 -9.45 28.56 -42.84
CA PRO A 8 -10.78 28.00 -42.65
C PRO A 8 -11.80 29.14 -42.66
N GLN A 9 -12.75 29.06 -43.60
CA GLN A 9 -13.84 30.02 -43.70
C GLN A 9 -14.90 29.66 -42.65
N TRP A 10 -14.95 30.45 -41.59
CA TRP A 10 -15.95 30.32 -40.54
C TRP A 10 -17.17 31.15 -40.90
N THR A 11 -18.35 30.53 -40.87
CA THR A 11 -19.61 31.21 -41.12
C THR A 11 -20.45 31.21 -39.86
N MET A 12 -20.80 32.39 -39.37
CA MET A 12 -21.76 32.55 -38.29
C MET A 12 -23.16 32.31 -38.87
N SER A 13 -23.67 31.10 -38.66
CA SER A 13 -24.83 30.59 -39.40
C SER A 13 -26.17 30.91 -38.73
N ARG A 14 -26.19 31.26 -37.44
CA ARG A 14 -27.44 31.51 -36.71
C ARG A 14 -27.27 32.50 -35.55
N VAL A 15 -27.74 33.73 -35.74
CA VAL A 15 -28.14 34.65 -34.65
C VAL A 15 -29.64 34.87 -34.79
N LEU A 16 -30.45 34.02 -34.18
CA LEU A 16 -31.89 34.25 -34.15
C LEU A 16 -32.21 35.18 -32.99
N GLN A 17 -32.22 36.49 -33.28
CA GLN A 17 -32.88 37.49 -32.45
C GLN A 17 -34.38 37.51 -32.79
N VAL A 18 -35.05 36.36 -32.75
CA VAL A 18 -36.51 36.27 -32.81
C VAL A 18 -36.98 35.87 -31.43
N VAL A 19 -37.97 36.62 -30.94
CA VAL A 19 -38.62 36.44 -29.64
C VAL A 19 -38.93 34.96 -29.42
N GLY A 20 -38.20 34.29 -28.52
CA GLY A 20 -38.52 32.95 -28.02
C GLY A 20 -37.41 31.90 -27.98
N ARG A 21 -36.38 31.93 -28.85
CA ARG A 21 -35.26 30.96 -28.81
C ARG A 21 -33.95 31.56 -29.35
N LYS A 22 -33.06 31.97 -28.46
CA LYS A 22 -31.79 32.65 -28.78
C LYS A 22 -30.60 31.69 -28.62
N ASN A 23 -30.32 30.88 -29.64
CA ASN A 23 -29.06 30.13 -29.68
C ASN A 23 -28.04 30.88 -30.55
N PHE A 24 -26.79 30.95 -30.10
CA PHE A 24 -25.64 31.37 -30.89
C PHE A 24 -24.89 30.12 -31.37
N SER A 25 -24.59 30.04 -32.66
CA SER A 25 -23.89 28.88 -33.24
C SER A 25 -22.80 29.30 -34.21
N LEU A 26 -21.61 28.71 -34.05
CA LEU A 26 -20.48 28.87 -34.96
C LEU A 26 -20.23 27.54 -35.67
N THR A 27 -20.35 27.55 -37.00
CA THR A 27 -20.17 26.35 -37.84
C THR A 27 -19.09 26.61 -38.87
N GLN A 28 -18.19 25.64 -39.05
CA GLN A 28 -17.19 25.71 -40.11
C GLN A 28 -17.86 25.43 -41.45
N LYS A 29 -17.49 26.17 -42.51
CA LYS A 29 -18.05 25.92 -43.84
C LYS A 29 -17.73 24.49 -44.29
N GLY A 30 -18.76 23.73 -44.65
CA GLY A 30 -18.65 22.32 -45.07
C GLY A 30 -18.90 21.28 -43.97
N THR A 31 -19.27 21.69 -42.75
CA THR A 31 -19.66 20.77 -41.67
C THR A 31 -21.13 20.96 -41.26
N ASP A 32 -21.85 19.88 -41.01
CA ASP A 32 -23.27 19.92 -40.61
C ASP A 32 -23.48 20.16 -39.10
N LYS A 33 -22.43 19.95 -38.29
CA LYS A 33 -22.48 20.14 -36.82
C LYS A 33 -21.76 21.42 -36.42
N PRO A 34 -22.33 22.22 -35.50
CA PRO A 34 -21.69 23.43 -35.04
C PRO A 34 -20.47 23.10 -34.17
N ALA A 35 -19.36 23.84 -34.35
CA ALA A 35 -18.18 23.68 -33.50
C ALA A 35 -18.43 24.22 -32.08
N LEU A 36 -19.22 25.30 -31.98
CA LEU A 36 -19.69 25.91 -30.74
C LEU A 36 -21.19 26.19 -30.84
N GLU A 37 -21.93 25.81 -29.80
CA GLU A 37 -23.34 26.19 -29.63
C GLU A 37 -23.56 26.72 -28.21
N ILE A 38 -24.15 27.91 -28.10
CA ILE A 38 -24.61 28.50 -26.84
C ILE A 38 -26.14 28.58 -26.92
N THR A 39 -26.84 27.96 -25.97
CA THR A 39 -28.30 27.94 -25.96
C THR A 39 -28.89 29.08 -25.14
N ALA A 40 -30.19 29.34 -25.31
CA ALA A 40 -30.91 30.36 -24.54
C ALA A 40 -30.91 30.07 -23.02
N GLU A 41 -30.74 28.80 -22.64
CA GLU A 41 -30.63 28.35 -21.25
C GLU A 41 -29.20 28.50 -20.68
N GLY A 42 -28.29 29.12 -21.42
CA GLY A 42 -26.91 29.38 -20.99
C GLY A 42 -25.96 28.19 -21.13
N ARG A 43 -26.39 27.09 -21.76
CA ARG A 43 -25.53 25.92 -22.00
C ARG A 43 -24.60 26.21 -23.18
N ALA A 44 -23.29 26.11 -22.95
CA ALA A 44 -22.29 26.11 -24.01
C ALA A 44 -21.85 24.67 -24.32
N THR A 45 -21.86 24.28 -25.59
CA THR A 45 -21.39 22.97 -26.07
C THR A 45 -20.30 23.19 -27.12
N LEU A 46 -19.16 22.55 -26.91
CA LEU A 46 -18.05 22.47 -27.86
C LEU A 46 -18.02 21.07 -28.45
N ASN A 47 -18.15 20.95 -29.77
CA ASN A 47 -18.05 19.68 -30.48
C ASN A 47 -16.62 19.41 -31.00
N THR A 48 -15.68 20.26 -30.61
CA THR A 48 -14.24 20.19 -30.89
C THR A 48 -13.44 20.38 -29.60
N SER A 49 -12.12 20.13 -29.65
CA SER A 49 -11.24 20.39 -28.50
C SER A 49 -11.19 21.87 -28.11
N LEU A 50 -11.11 22.16 -26.81
CA LEU A 50 -10.84 23.49 -26.27
C LEU A 50 -9.37 23.60 -25.84
N THR A 51 -8.69 24.66 -26.26
CA THR A 51 -7.37 25.05 -25.73
C THR A 51 -7.49 26.42 -25.08
N VAL A 52 -7.08 26.55 -23.82
CA VAL A 52 -7.07 27.82 -23.08
C VAL A 52 -5.61 28.21 -22.86
N GLY A 53 -5.20 29.39 -23.32
CA GLY A 53 -3.82 29.87 -23.18
C GLY A 53 -3.46 30.33 -21.76
N GLY A 54 -4.41 30.30 -20.83
CA GLY A 54 -4.26 30.74 -19.44
C GLY A 54 -5.13 29.90 -18.49
N PRO A 55 -5.29 30.32 -17.22
CA PRO A 55 -6.07 29.58 -16.25
C PRO A 55 -7.56 29.54 -16.62
N LEU A 56 -8.20 28.40 -16.39
CA LEU A 56 -9.65 28.23 -16.50
C LEU A 56 -10.26 28.19 -15.08
N THR A 57 -11.09 29.17 -14.73
CA THR A 57 -11.83 29.20 -13.47
C THR A 57 -13.27 28.77 -13.69
N LEU A 58 -13.76 27.82 -12.89
CA LEU A 58 -15.13 27.32 -12.92
C LEU A 58 -15.74 27.50 -11.53
N GLY A 59 -16.96 28.01 -11.48
CA GLY A 59 -17.67 28.25 -10.20
C GLY A 59 -18.31 26.99 -9.60
N ASP A 60 -18.44 25.93 -10.41
CA ASP A 60 -19.19 24.71 -10.09
C ASP A 60 -18.38 23.44 -10.45
N THR A 61 -19.05 22.29 -10.40
CA THR A 61 -18.46 20.97 -10.64
C THR A 61 -17.97 20.76 -12.07
N VAL A 62 -16.84 20.05 -12.19
CA VAL A 62 -16.31 19.52 -13.46
C VAL A 62 -16.55 18.02 -13.53
N SER A 63 -17.26 17.55 -14.55
CA SER A 63 -17.59 16.14 -14.75
C SER A 63 -17.21 15.66 -16.14
N ALA A 64 -16.56 14.48 -16.22
CA ALA A 64 -16.32 13.77 -17.48
C ALA A 64 -17.26 12.56 -17.56
N THR A 65 -18.12 12.51 -18.58
CA THR A 65 -19.18 11.49 -18.72
C THR A 65 -18.82 10.34 -19.67
N SER A 66 -17.81 10.53 -20.52
CA SER A 66 -17.38 9.55 -21.53
C SER A 66 -15.94 9.04 -21.33
N GLY A 67 -15.29 9.37 -20.21
CA GLY A 67 -13.91 8.99 -19.94
C GLY A 67 -13.34 9.64 -18.68
N PRO A 68 -12.05 9.40 -18.36
CA PRO A 68 -11.40 9.99 -17.20
C PRO A 68 -11.13 11.49 -17.42
N LEU A 69 -11.19 12.27 -16.33
CA LEU A 69 -10.57 13.59 -16.31
C LEU A 69 -9.05 13.42 -16.15
N THR A 70 -8.28 13.84 -17.15
CA THR A 70 -6.82 13.77 -17.11
C THR A 70 -6.25 15.14 -16.76
N VAL A 71 -5.45 15.22 -15.69
CA VAL A 71 -4.72 16.42 -15.27
C VAL A 71 -3.24 16.15 -15.47
N GLY A 72 -2.59 16.88 -16.39
CA GLY A 72 -1.18 16.66 -16.72
C GLY A 72 -0.17 17.16 -15.67
N GLY A 73 -0.64 17.94 -14.68
CA GLY A 73 0.17 18.49 -13.60
C GLY A 73 -0.38 18.13 -12.22
N GLY A 74 -0.03 18.93 -11.20
CA GLY A 74 -0.54 18.73 -9.84
C GLY A 74 -2.06 18.99 -9.74
N LEU A 75 -2.75 18.12 -9.00
CA LEU A 75 -4.14 18.30 -8.62
C LEU A 75 -4.19 18.73 -7.14
N SER A 76 -4.69 19.93 -6.87
CA SER A 76 -4.95 20.42 -5.51
C SER A 76 -6.45 20.35 -5.23
N VAL A 77 -6.83 19.61 -4.19
CA VAL A 77 -8.23 19.47 -3.75
C VAL A 77 -8.28 19.89 -2.29
N SER A 78 -9.14 20.86 -1.97
CA SER A 78 -9.32 21.35 -0.59
C SER A 78 -10.29 20.50 0.23
N GLY A 79 -11.07 19.62 -0.42
CA GLY A 79 -12.05 18.74 0.21
C GLY A 79 -11.69 17.26 0.15
N LEU A 80 -12.69 16.41 0.46
CA LEU A 80 -12.56 14.95 0.40
C LEU A 80 -12.36 14.47 -1.05
N ILE A 81 -11.57 13.42 -1.22
CA ILE A 81 -11.42 12.68 -2.48
C ILE A 81 -12.09 11.32 -2.32
N GLU A 82 -13.21 11.10 -3.01
CA GLU A 82 -13.87 9.79 -3.11
C GLU A 82 -13.40 9.05 -4.37
N ALA A 83 -12.40 8.19 -4.23
CA ALA A 83 -11.85 7.41 -5.34
C ALA A 83 -12.33 5.96 -5.30
N LYS A 84 -13.45 5.65 -5.96
CA LYS A 84 -14.00 4.29 -6.04
C LYS A 84 -13.02 3.25 -6.61
N GLY A 85 -12.11 3.68 -7.48
CA GLY A 85 -11.04 2.86 -8.06
C GLY A 85 -9.67 2.98 -7.37
N GLY A 86 -9.61 3.67 -6.23
CA GLY A 86 -8.37 3.98 -5.51
C GLY A 86 -7.54 5.10 -6.15
N ILE A 87 -6.42 5.41 -5.50
CA ILE A 87 -5.42 6.38 -5.95
C ILE A 87 -4.17 5.58 -6.32
N ALA A 88 -3.76 5.62 -7.59
CA ALA A 88 -2.54 4.96 -8.06
C ALA A 88 -1.33 5.91 -7.96
N GLY A 89 -0.13 5.36 -7.70
CA GLY A 89 1.12 6.11 -7.51
C GLY A 89 1.59 6.11 -6.05
N ASP A 90 2.32 7.16 -5.65
CA ASP A 90 2.76 7.36 -4.25
C ASP A 90 1.58 7.65 -3.31
N GLY A 91 0.41 8.00 -3.87
CA GLY A 91 -0.84 8.14 -3.12
C GLY A 91 -0.67 8.92 -1.81
N ALA A 92 -1.26 8.39 -0.74
CA ALA A 92 -1.08 8.90 0.63
C ALA A 92 0.00 8.14 1.43
N MET A 93 0.62 7.10 0.84
CA MET A 93 1.52 6.18 1.56
C MET A 93 2.80 5.98 0.77
N PRO A 94 3.98 6.25 1.36
CA PRO A 94 5.25 6.10 0.65
C PRO A 94 5.50 4.63 0.28
N LYS A 95 6.23 4.42 -0.82
CA LYS A 95 6.72 3.09 -1.19
C LYS A 95 7.48 2.45 -0.03
N GLY A 96 7.20 1.18 0.24
CA GLY A 96 7.76 0.45 1.39
C GLY A 96 6.96 0.58 2.68
N ALA A 97 5.91 1.41 2.73
CA ALA A 97 4.98 1.42 3.86
C ALA A 97 4.31 0.05 4.03
N ILE A 98 4.23 -0.42 5.27
CA ILE A 98 3.62 -1.71 5.64
C ILE A 98 2.35 -1.44 6.43
N LEU A 99 1.27 -2.14 6.09
CA LEU A 99 0.00 -2.08 6.82
C LEU A 99 -0.53 -3.47 7.15
N MET A 100 -1.36 -3.53 8.21
CA MET A 100 -2.15 -4.71 8.55
C MET A 100 -3.38 -4.79 7.65
N TRP A 101 -3.58 -5.92 7.00
CA TRP A 101 -4.64 -6.19 6.03
C TRP A 101 -5.48 -7.38 6.47
N ALA A 102 -6.79 -7.16 6.53
CA ALA A 102 -7.77 -8.19 6.93
C ALA A 102 -8.50 -8.82 5.74
N GLY A 103 -8.24 -8.35 4.51
CA GLY A 103 -8.88 -8.87 3.30
C GLY A 103 -8.18 -10.09 2.70
N ASP A 104 -8.75 -10.59 1.60
CA ASP A 104 -8.23 -11.75 0.90
C ASP A 104 -6.89 -11.43 0.21
N VAL A 105 -5.97 -12.39 0.20
CA VAL A 105 -4.64 -12.26 -0.43
C VAL A 105 -4.70 -12.30 -1.97
N ASN A 106 -5.82 -12.74 -2.54
CA ASN A 106 -6.08 -12.71 -3.97
C ASN A 106 -6.74 -11.40 -4.42
N ASP A 107 -7.24 -10.60 -3.48
CA ASP A 107 -7.86 -9.28 -3.74
C ASP A 107 -7.03 -8.16 -3.09
N LEU A 108 -5.74 -8.15 -3.39
CA LEU A 108 -4.85 -7.09 -2.94
C LEU A 108 -5.16 -5.79 -3.67
N PRO A 109 -5.26 -4.65 -2.96
CA PRO A 109 -5.42 -3.36 -3.61
C PRO A 109 -4.29 -3.10 -4.61
N ARG A 110 -4.62 -2.44 -5.72
CA ARG A 110 -3.64 -2.12 -6.77
C ARG A 110 -2.46 -1.34 -6.18
N GLY A 111 -1.25 -1.79 -6.50
CA GLY A 111 -0.01 -1.15 -6.02
C GLY A 111 0.44 -1.62 -4.63
N TRP A 112 -0.12 -2.73 -4.14
CA TRP A 112 0.29 -3.39 -2.90
C TRP A 112 0.70 -4.84 -3.19
N ALA A 113 1.56 -5.39 -2.33
CA ALA A 113 1.97 -6.79 -2.36
C ALA A 113 2.02 -7.37 -0.95
N LEU A 114 1.96 -8.70 -0.82
CA LEU A 114 2.12 -9.38 0.46
C LEU A 114 3.56 -9.28 0.97
N CYS A 115 3.73 -9.13 2.29
CA CYS A 115 5.03 -9.24 2.97
C CYS A 115 5.41 -10.71 3.15
N ASP A 116 5.81 -11.37 2.05
CA ASP A 116 6.06 -12.81 1.95
C ASP A 116 7.51 -13.18 1.62
N GLY A 117 8.44 -12.22 1.68
CA GLY A 117 9.85 -12.45 1.36
C GLY A 117 10.19 -12.40 -0.13
N ARG A 118 9.20 -12.33 -1.03
CA ARG A 118 9.46 -12.34 -2.47
C ARG A 118 9.89 -10.95 -2.97
N ASP A 119 10.70 -10.94 -4.02
CA ASP A 119 11.24 -9.72 -4.66
C ASP A 119 11.88 -8.72 -3.67
N GLY A 120 12.57 -9.23 -2.64
CA GLY A 120 13.24 -8.40 -1.63
C GLY A 120 12.31 -7.73 -0.61
N ARG A 121 11.02 -8.05 -0.62
CA ARG A 121 10.08 -7.61 0.43
C ARG A 121 10.38 -8.32 1.75
N PRO A 122 10.09 -7.71 2.91
CA PRO A 122 10.16 -8.39 4.20
C PRO A 122 9.18 -9.59 4.26
N ASP A 123 9.57 -10.69 4.92
CA ASP A 123 8.65 -11.78 5.25
C ASP A 123 8.14 -11.60 6.68
N LEU A 124 6.88 -11.18 6.83
CA LEU A 124 6.25 -10.92 8.12
C LEU A 124 5.21 -11.98 8.52
N ARG A 125 5.14 -13.11 7.79
CA ARG A 125 4.18 -14.18 8.09
C ARG A 125 4.54 -14.85 9.42
N GLY A 126 3.58 -14.90 10.34
CA GLY A 126 3.81 -15.46 11.68
C GLY A 126 4.78 -14.66 12.55
N ARG A 127 4.99 -13.38 12.22
CA ARG A 127 5.91 -12.48 12.96
C ARG A 127 5.17 -11.30 13.56
N PHE A 128 5.68 -10.82 14.68
CA PHE A 128 5.25 -9.57 15.30
C PHE A 128 6.25 -8.46 14.92
N PRO A 129 5.78 -7.32 14.37
CA PRO A 129 6.65 -6.18 14.09
C PRO A 129 7.22 -5.59 15.38
N VAL A 130 8.53 -5.31 15.37
CA VAL A 130 9.24 -4.57 16.41
C VAL A 130 9.91 -3.34 15.78
N GLY A 131 9.92 -2.22 16.50
CA GLY A 131 10.61 -1.02 16.04
C GLY A 131 12.11 -1.26 15.97
N ALA A 132 12.72 -0.97 14.83
CA ALA A 132 14.16 -1.13 14.67
C ALA A 132 14.92 -0.06 15.47
N ASP A 133 15.94 -0.47 16.22
CA ASP A 133 16.73 0.40 17.10
C ASP A 133 18.19 0.56 16.65
N GLY A 134 18.60 -0.17 15.60
CA GLY A 134 19.98 -0.19 15.11
C GLY A 134 20.94 -1.03 15.95
N GLY A 135 20.44 -1.75 16.95
CA GLY A 135 21.18 -2.65 17.82
C GLY A 135 20.63 -4.08 17.73
N PRO A 136 20.24 -4.71 18.86
CA PRO A 136 19.66 -6.05 18.86
C PRO A 136 18.41 -6.19 17.98
N PHE A 137 17.67 -5.10 17.76
CA PHE A 137 16.55 -5.03 16.83
C PHE A 137 16.99 -4.30 15.55
N ALA A 138 18.04 -4.80 14.91
CA ALA A 138 18.49 -4.29 13.62
C ALA A 138 17.39 -4.44 12.55
N LEU A 139 17.37 -3.50 11.59
CA LEU A 139 16.37 -3.49 10.53
C LEU A 139 16.36 -4.83 9.76
N ALA A 140 15.18 -5.42 9.62
CA ALA A 140 14.95 -6.69 8.93
C ALA A 140 15.67 -7.93 9.52
N ALA A 141 16.32 -7.81 10.68
CA ALA A 141 16.87 -8.97 11.39
C ALA A 141 15.73 -9.77 12.03
N PRO A 142 15.55 -11.07 11.69
CA PRO A 142 14.55 -11.89 12.33
C PRO A 142 15.00 -12.28 13.75
N GLY A 143 14.03 -12.54 14.62
CA GLY A 143 14.26 -13.06 15.96
C GLY A 143 12.98 -13.61 16.58
N GLY A 144 13.11 -14.13 17.80
CA GLY A 144 12.02 -14.75 18.56
C GLY A 144 11.75 -16.20 18.15
N GLU A 145 11.18 -16.96 19.08
CA GLU A 145 10.77 -18.34 18.87
C GLU A 145 9.34 -18.54 19.38
N ALA A 146 8.53 -19.24 18.61
CA ALA A 146 7.15 -19.53 18.99
C ALA A 146 7.08 -20.46 20.20
N ARG A 147 8.12 -21.26 20.43
CA ARG A 147 8.19 -22.28 21.47
C ARG A 147 9.58 -22.37 22.08
N HIS A 148 9.64 -22.83 23.33
CA HIS A 148 10.90 -23.02 24.05
C HIS A 148 10.86 -24.26 24.94
N ARG A 149 12.06 -24.72 25.34
CA ARG A 149 12.29 -25.84 26.27
C ARG A 149 13.43 -25.48 27.21
N HIS A 150 13.37 -25.92 28.46
CA HIS A 150 14.44 -25.73 29.44
C HIS A 150 15.15 -27.04 29.74
N SER A 151 16.48 -26.97 29.87
CA SER A 151 17.33 -28.08 30.31
C SER A 151 18.07 -27.73 31.59
N VAL A 152 18.02 -28.65 32.55
CA VAL A 152 18.72 -28.55 33.82
C VAL A 152 19.75 -29.68 33.88
N PHE A 153 20.98 -29.29 34.21
CA PHE A 153 22.08 -30.20 34.45
C PHE A 153 22.40 -30.21 35.94
N HIS A 154 22.53 -31.40 36.52
CA HIS A 154 23.02 -31.55 37.88
C HIS A 154 24.18 -32.54 37.88
N ASP A 155 25.36 -32.03 38.26
CA ASP A 155 26.56 -32.85 38.46
C ASP A 155 26.59 -33.30 39.92
N TYR A 156 26.55 -34.61 40.14
CA TYR A 156 26.72 -35.16 41.49
C TYR A 156 28.00 -35.98 41.57
N ARG A 157 28.65 -35.85 42.73
CA ARG A 157 29.80 -36.67 43.12
C ARG A 157 29.32 -37.71 44.11
N LEU A 158 29.33 -38.99 43.72
CA LEU A 158 29.14 -40.08 44.67
C LEU A 158 30.42 -40.25 45.47
N VAL A 159 30.35 -40.04 46.79
CA VAL A 159 31.41 -40.41 47.73
C VAL A 159 30.92 -41.65 48.46
N SER A 160 31.65 -42.75 48.33
CA SER A 160 31.39 -43.92 49.17
C SER A 160 32.32 -43.88 50.37
N SER A 161 31.80 -44.11 51.58
CA SER A 161 32.60 -44.38 52.77
C SER A 161 32.32 -45.80 53.25
N ARG A 162 33.35 -46.49 53.73
CA ARG A 162 33.21 -47.77 54.44
C ARG A 162 33.47 -47.52 55.90
N SER A 163 32.57 -47.97 56.77
CA SER A 163 32.79 -48.01 58.22
C SER A 163 33.12 -49.44 58.65
N ALA A 164 34.25 -49.61 59.30
CA ALA A 164 34.64 -50.86 59.95
C ALA A 164 35.32 -50.52 61.27
N ARG A 165 34.85 -51.13 62.37
CA ARG A 165 35.38 -50.91 63.74
C ARG A 165 35.37 -49.44 64.19
N GLY A 166 34.40 -48.65 63.75
CA GLY A 166 34.22 -47.27 64.21
C GLY A 166 35.11 -46.23 63.53
N GLU A 167 35.97 -46.62 62.59
CA GLU A 167 36.80 -45.71 61.79
C GLU A 167 36.21 -45.56 60.39
N GLU A 168 36.20 -44.32 59.86
CA GLU A 168 35.73 -44.00 58.51
C GLU A 168 36.92 -43.95 57.55
N PHE A 169 36.91 -44.80 56.51
CA PHE A 169 37.96 -44.83 55.50
C PHE A 169 37.48 -44.19 54.19
N PRO A 170 38.27 -43.29 53.57
CA PRO A 170 37.93 -42.74 52.27
C PRO A 170 38.06 -43.83 51.20
N VAL A 171 36.97 -44.17 50.53
CA VAL A 171 37.04 -44.99 49.32
C VAL A 171 37.37 -44.06 48.15
N VAL A 172 38.57 -44.20 47.59
CA VAL A 172 38.92 -43.53 46.33
C VAL A 172 38.19 -44.24 45.19
N THR A 173 36.92 -43.88 45.00
CA THR A 173 36.17 -44.24 43.79
C THR A 173 36.68 -43.37 42.65
N PRO A 174 36.88 -43.89 41.41
CA PRO A 174 37.25 -43.03 40.28
C PRO A 174 36.18 -41.95 40.16
N GLU A 175 36.59 -40.70 39.98
CA GLU A 175 35.66 -39.58 39.84
C GLU A 175 34.86 -39.69 38.53
N THR A 176 33.84 -40.55 38.50
CA THR A 176 32.82 -40.48 37.46
C THR A 176 31.80 -39.47 37.93
N GLY A 177 32.04 -38.19 37.65
CA GLY A 177 31.01 -37.18 37.72
C GLY A 177 29.87 -37.62 36.80
N GLN A 178 28.71 -37.92 37.38
CA GLN A 178 27.57 -38.40 36.62
C GLN A 178 26.65 -37.20 36.39
N ARG A 179 26.47 -36.81 35.12
CA ARG A 179 25.62 -35.68 34.74
C ARG A 179 24.19 -36.18 34.49
N LEU A 180 23.26 -35.80 35.35
CA LEU A 180 21.84 -35.99 35.06
C LEU A 180 21.35 -34.84 34.20
N VAL A 181 20.64 -35.18 33.13
CA VAL A 181 19.98 -34.22 32.26
C VAL A 181 18.48 -34.39 32.47
N PHE A 182 17.85 -33.30 32.90
CA PHE A 182 16.39 -33.22 32.95
C PHE A 182 15.98 -32.10 32.02
N ASP A 183 15.01 -32.36 31.15
CA ASP A 183 14.45 -31.26 30.39
C ASP A 183 12.94 -31.29 30.24
N THR A 184 12.37 -30.09 30.17
CA THR A 184 10.92 -29.85 30.22
C THR A 184 10.24 -30.33 28.95
N GLN A 185 8.91 -30.36 28.90
CA GLN A 185 8.22 -30.41 27.61
C GLN A 185 8.32 -29.04 26.92
N GLU A 186 8.09 -29.03 25.61
CA GLU A 186 8.05 -27.80 24.82
C GLU A 186 6.81 -26.97 25.21
N ALA A 187 7.01 -25.66 25.41
CA ALA A 187 5.93 -24.73 25.76
C ALA A 187 5.85 -23.60 24.74
N SER A 188 4.62 -23.13 24.47
CA SER A 188 4.38 -21.97 23.60
C SER A 188 4.74 -20.66 24.29
N SER A 189 5.47 -19.80 23.59
CA SER A 189 5.78 -18.42 24.00
C SER A 189 4.77 -17.41 23.44
N LEU A 190 3.79 -17.86 22.63
CA LEU A 190 2.85 -16.99 21.96
C LEU A 190 1.72 -16.54 22.91
N PRO A 191 1.52 -15.22 23.14
CA PRO A 191 0.30 -14.71 23.77
C PRO A 191 -0.90 -14.93 22.84
N PRO A 192 -2.16 -14.80 23.30
CA PRO A 192 -3.32 -14.80 22.41
C PRO A 192 -3.19 -13.74 21.30
N TYR A 193 -3.42 -14.11 20.04
CA TYR A 193 -3.31 -13.21 18.89
C TYR A 193 -4.41 -13.44 17.86
N LEU A 194 -4.69 -12.40 17.06
CA LEU A 194 -5.53 -12.46 15.87
C LEU A 194 -4.63 -12.29 14.63
N PRO A 195 -4.49 -13.30 13.76
CA PRO A 195 -3.63 -13.19 12.59
C PRO A 195 -4.26 -12.28 11.53
N LEU A 196 -3.51 -11.28 11.10
CA LEU A 196 -3.80 -10.46 9.92
C LEU A 196 -2.64 -10.62 8.92
N HIS A 197 -2.91 -10.32 7.65
CA HIS A 197 -1.86 -10.22 6.65
C HIS A 197 -1.10 -8.91 6.80
N PHE A 198 0.18 -8.92 6.44
CA PHE A 198 0.95 -7.70 6.24
C PHE A 198 1.13 -7.49 4.74
N ILE A 199 0.80 -6.29 4.26
CA ILE A 199 1.01 -5.90 2.87
C ILE A 199 1.91 -4.66 2.81
N VAL A 200 2.69 -4.53 1.74
CA VAL A 200 3.64 -3.45 1.50
C VAL A 200 3.27 -2.67 0.25
N LYS A 201 3.42 -1.34 0.30
CA LYS A 201 3.24 -0.45 -0.85
C LYS A 201 4.40 -0.65 -1.84
N LEU A 202 4.05 -0.99 -3.08
CA LEU A 202 4.97 -1.11 -4.21
C LEU A 202 5.39 0.23 -4.81
#